data_AF-A0AAW7MAL7-F1
#
_entry.id   AF-A0AAW7MAL7-F1
#
_cell.length_a   1.000
_cell.length_b   1.000
_cell.length_c   1.000
_cell.angle_alpha   90.00
_cell.angle_beta   90.00
_cell.angle_gamma   90.00
#
_symmetry.space_group_name_H-M   'P 1'
#
loop_
_entity.id
_entity.type
_entity.pdbx_description
1 polymer ?
#
loop_
_entity_poly.entity_id
_entity_poly.type
_entity_poly.pdbx_seq_one_letter_code
_entity_poly.pdbx_strand_id
1 'polypeptide(L)'
;MKEVIYLEYSNSRLQSYLYGLFKDYGQLFGRMIKMNLMSNQVRSTISMDSNTPLSGKSKEGLQKLINNAYEAFEKNDIAILPVQKGYEYKEHASGTTKTNNVIDDLGKVPEQLLKFIARMLGIPVGLILGETADVEAMTENYMKFCIDPLIEKITDELNAKLLSQRECQNGVVIKATSIDQYDPIQKSEAIDKLVASGAFTRNEVRKLTGFDTVDDPEMDEFILTKNYETKSDKEEEEPQIKF
;
A
#
# COMPACT_ATOMS: atom_id res chain seq x y z
N MET A 1 -1.61 -30.40 24.07
CA MET A 1 -1.33 -29.54 22.91
C MET A 1 -1.73 -28.10 23.26
N LYS A 2 -0.85 -27.32 23.90
CA LYS A 2 -1.17 -25.95 24.38
C LYS A 2 0.05 -25.00 24.44
N GLU A 3 1.12 -25.26 23.69
CA GLU A 3 2.38 -24.47 23.80
C GLU A 3 2.55 -23.39 22.72
N VAL A 4 1.56 -23.20 21.83
CA VAL A 4 1.67 -22.24 20.73
C VAL A 4 0.44 -21.35 20.62
N ILE A 5 0.69 -20.04 20.48
CA ILE A 5 -0.33 -19.04 20.19
C ILE A 5 -0.51 -18.99 18.67
N TYR A 6 -1.57 -19.62 18.18
CA TYR A 6 -1.96 -19.52 16.78
C TYR A 6 -2.86 -18.29 16.57
N LEU A 7 -2.49 -17.42 15.64
CA LEU A 7 -3.22 -16.22 15.24
C LEU A 7 -3.67 -16.39 13.79
N GLU A 8 -4.97 -16.49 13.55
CA GLU A 8 -5.50 -16.60 12.19
C GLU A 8 -5.91 -15.23 11.67
N TYR A 9 -5.26 -14.73 10.62
CA TYR A 9 -5.73 -13.52 9.94
C TYR A 9 -6.93 -13.89 9.05
N SER A 10 -8.12 -13.57 9.52
CA SER A 10 -9.41 -14.05 9.00
C SER A 10 -9.85 -13.37 7.70
N ASN A 11 -8.93 -13.21 6.74
CA ASN A 11 -9.22 -12.63 5.43
C ASN A 11 -8.85 -13.55 4.25
N SER A 12 -9.32 -14.79 4.31
CA SER A 12 -9.22 -15.76 3.20
C SER A 12 -9.85 -15.25 1.89
N ARG A 13 -10.86 -14.37 2.00
CA ARG A 13 -11.48 -13.67 0.86
C ARG A 13 -10.52 -12.68 0.22
N LEU A 14 -9.82 -11.86 1.00
CA LEU A 14 -8.81 -10.93 0.49
C LEU A 14 -7.65 -11.66 -0.17
N GLN A 15 -7.21 -12.79 0.40
CA GLN A 15 -6.17 -13.61 -0.23
C GLN A 15 -6.64 -14.17 -1.58
N SER A 16 -7.85 -14.72 -1.65
CA SER A 16 -8.42 -15.23 -2.90
C SER A 16 -8.59 -14.14 -3.96
N TYR A 17 -9.06 -12.97 -3.53
CA TYR A 17 -9.21 -11.80 -4.38
C TYR A 17 -7.86 -11.29 -4.90
N LEU A 18 -6.85 -11.20 -4.04
CA LEU A 18 -5.49 -10.80 -4.38
C LEU A 18 -4.88 -11.75 -5.40
N TYR A 19 -5.02 -13.07 -5.23
CA TYR A 19 -4.58 -14.04 -6.23
C TYR A 19 -5.30 -13.91 -7.58
N GLY A 20 -6.61 -13.66 -7.58
CA GLY A 20 -7.36 -13.40 -8.80
C GLY A 20 -6.84 -12.17 -9.54
N LEU A 21 -6.62 -11.08 -8.80
CA LEU A 21 -6.13 -9.82 -9.33
C LEU A 21 -4.70 -9.94 -9.88
N PHE A 22 -3.80 -10.66 -9.19
CA PHE A 22 -2.46 -10.97 -9.72
C PHE A 22 -2.51 -11.81 -11.01
N LYS A 23 -3.45 -12.76 -11.11
CA LYS A 23 -3.61 -13.61 -12.30
C LYS A 23 -4.07 -12.79 -13.51
N ASP A 24 -5.10 -11.96 -13.34
CA ASP A 24 -5.64 -11.12 -14.41
C ASP A 24 -4.60 -10.10 -14.87
N TYR A 25 -3.88 -9.52 -13.92
CA TYR A 25 -2.80 -8.60 -14.18
C TYR A 25 -1.63 -9.26 -14.91
N GLY A 26 -1.21 -10.46 -14.51
CA GLY A 26 -0.17 -11.22 -15.20
C GLY A 26 -0.51 -11.51 -16.66
N GLN A 27 -1.79 -11.79 -16.95
CA GLN A 27 -2.25 -11.96 -18.34
C GLN A 27 -2.20 -10.64 -19.13
N LEU A 28 -2.62 -9.53 -18.53
CA LEU A 28 -2.55 -8.22 -19.16
C LEU A 28 -1.10 -7.82 -19.48
N PHE A 29 -0.22 -7.95 -18.48
CA PHE A 29 1.20 -7.64 -18.61
C PHE A 29 1.87 -8.50 -19.68
N GLY A 30 1.59 -9.81 -19.70
CA GLY A 30 2.06 -10.71 -20.76
C GLY A 30 1.57 -10.32 -22.15
N ARG A 31 0.32 -9.86 -22.29
CA ARG A 31 -0.21 -9.34 -23.56
C ARG A 31 0.46 -8.04 -23.99
N MET A 32 0.74 -7.13 -23.06
CA MET A 32 1.45 -5.87 -23.35
C MET A 32 2.88 -6.13 -23.82
N ILE A 33 3.62 -7.04 -23.16
CA ILE A 33 4.94 -7.47 -23.61
C ILE A 33 4.85 -8.07 -25.01
N LYS A 34 3.90 -8.99 -25.25
CA LYS A 34 3.72 -9.63 -26.56
C LYS A 34 3.40 -8.60 -27.66
N MET A 35 2.56 -7.61 -27.36
CA MET A 35 2.25 -6.52 -28.28
C MET A 35 3.48 -5.67 -28.58
N ASN A 36 4.30 -5.37 -27.59
CA ASN A 36 5.56 -4.64 -27.78
C ASN A 36 6.54 -5.42 -28.67
N LEU A 37 6.76 -6.71 -28.37
CA LEU A 37 7.60 -7.59 -29.20
C LEU A 37 7.08 -7.69 -30.63
N MET A 38 5.76 -7.81 -30.83
CA MET A 38 5.13 -7.86 -32.16
C MET A 38 5.18 -6.51 -32.91
N SER A 39 5.22 -5.38 -32.19
CA SER A 39 5.34 -4.05 -32.78
C SER A 39 6.76 -3.80 -33.29
N ASN A 40 7.77 -4.35 -32.61
CA ASN A 40 9.18 -4.22 -32.99
C ASN A 40 9.65 -5.34 -33.94
N GLN A 41 8.75 -6.25 -34.33
CA GLN A 41 9.09 -7.34 -35.25
C GLN A 41 9.16 -6.85 -36.70
N VAL A 42 10.27 -7.17 -37.37
CA VAL A 42 10.41 -7.02 -38.83
C VAL A 42 9.46 -8.01 -39.52
N ARG A 43 8.54 -7.50 -40.35
CA ARG A 43 7.64 -8.32 -41.16
C ARG A 43 8.10 -8.27 -42.60
N SER A 44 8.24 -9.41 -43.25
CA SER A 44 8.73 -9.42 -44.64
C SER A 44 7.83 -10.23 -45.54
N THR A 45 7.60 -9.71 -46.75
CA THR A 45 6.85 -10.40 -47.79
C THR A 45 7.83 -10.95 -48.82
N ILE A 46 7.68 -12.22 -49.18
CA ILE A 46 8.40 -12.85 -50.29
C ILE A 46 7.42 -13.00 -51.44
N SER A 47 7.62 -12.22 -52.51
CA SER A 47 6.87 -12.33 -53.75
C SER A 47 7.60 -13.23 -54.74
N MET A 48 6.85 -14.02 -55.50
CA MET A 48 7.36 -14.95 -56.52
C MET A 48 6.77 -14.61 -57.88
N ASP A 49 7.60 -14.54 -58.91
CA ASP A 49 7.14 -14.33 -60.28
C ASP A 49 6.29 -15.55 -60.75
N SER A 50 5.14 -15.23 -61.35
CA SER A 50 4.10 -16.16 -61.84
C SER A 50 4.60 -17.27 -62.77
N ASN A 51 5.78 -17.10 -63.37
CA ASN A 51 6.37 -18.03 -64.32
C ASN A 51 7.21 -19.17 -63.68
N THR A 52 7.29 -19.23 -62.35
CA THR A 52 8.12 -20.22 -61.65
C THR A 52 7.29 -21.42 -61.19
N PRO A 53 7.54 -22.65 -61.69
CA PRO A 53 6.72 -23.82 -61.36
C PRO A 53 6.88 -24.25 -59.89
N LEU A 54 5.77 -24.31 -59.15
CA LEU A 54 5.67 -24.81 -57.78
C LEU A 54 5.79 -26.35 -57.72
N SER A 55 7.00 -26.87 -57.95
CA SER A 55 7.33 -28.27 -57.67
C SER A 55 7.52 -28.52 -56.17
N GLY A 56 7.27 -29.75 -55.69
CA GLY A 56 7.42 -30.12 -54.27
C GLY A 56 8.81 -29.84 -53.68
N LYS A 57 9.88 -29.98 -54.48
CA LYS A 57 11.26 -29.63 -54.09
C LYS A 57 11.48 -28.11 -53.95
N SER A 58 10.76 -27.30 -54.74
CA SER A 58 10.81 -25.83 -54.64
C SER A 58 10.12 -25.33 -53.38
N LYS A 59 9.06 -26.03 -52.90
CA LYS A 59 8.41 -25.72 -51.62
C LYS A 59 9.33 -25.99 -50.43
N GLU A 60 10.06 -27.09 -50.42
CA GLU A 60 11.02 -27.40 -49.35
C GLU A 60 12.21 -26.43 -49.32
N GLY A 61 12.72 -26.02 -50.49
CA GLY A 61 13.76 -25.00 -50.61
C GLY A 61 13.29 -23.63 -50.11
N LEU A 62 12.05 -23.25 -50.42
CA LEU A 62 11.43 -22.03 -49.91
C LEU A 62 11.25 -22.07 -48.39
N GLN A 63 10.78 -23.21 -47.84
CA GLN A 63 10.64 -23.37 -46.40
C GLN A 63 12.00 -23.28 -45.67
N LYS A 64 13.07 -23.83 -46.26
CA LYS A 64 14.43 -23.70 -45.71
C LYS A 64 14.93 -22.26 -45.76
N LEU A 65 14.65 -21.53 -46.83
CA LEU A 65 14.99 -20.10 -46.94
C LEU A 65 14.24 -19.28 -45.88
N ILE A 66 12.96 -19.56 -45.67
CA ILE A 66 12.12 -18.94 -44.64
C ILE A 66 12.69 -19.22 -43.24
N ASN A 67 13.01 -20.48 -42.92
CA ASN A 67 13.56 -20.85 -41.62
C ASN A 67 14.94 -20.21 -41.38
N ASN A 68 15.83 -20.21 -42.38
CA ASN A 68 17.14 -19.57 -42.26
C ASN A 68 17.04 -18.05 -42.12
N ALA A 69 16.05 -17.42 -42.79
CA ALA A 69 15.75 -16.02 -42.58
C ALA A 69 15.31 -15.77 -41.13
N TYR A 70 14.35 -16.55 -40.61
CA TYR A 70 13.90 -16.45 -39.22
C TYR A 70 15.06 -16.59 -38.23
N GLU A 71 15.93 -17.60 -38.37
CA GLU A 71 17.08 -17.78 -37.49
C GLU A 71 18.10 -16.63 -37.58
N ALA A 72 18.29 -16.07 -38.77
CA ALA A 72 19.20 -14.94 -38.97
C ALA A 72 18.69 -13.66 -38.31
N PHE A 73 17.37 -13.39 -38.38
CA PHE A 73 16.74 -12.24 -37.71
C PHE A 73 16.60 -12.42 -36.20
N GLU A 74 16.52 -13.65 -35.69
CA GLU A 74 16.47 -13.92 -34.25
C GLU A 74 17.84 -13.74 -33.57
N LYS A 75 18.93 -14.07 -34.27
CA LYS A 75 20.29 -14.07 -33.70
C LYS A 75 21.13 -12.83 -34.00
N ASN A 76 20.83 -12.10 -35.07
CA ASN A 76 21.65 -10.96 -35.51
C ASN A 76 20.82 -9.68 -35.66
N ASP A 77 21.35 -8.58 -35.14
CA ASP A 77 20.72 -7.24 -35.24
C ASP A 77 20.64 -6.71 -36.68
N ILE A 78 21.50 -7.23 -37.58
CA ILE A 78 21.49 -6.93 -39.01
C ILE A 78 21.60 -8.26 -39.77
N ALA A 79 20.51 -8.71 -40.40
CA ALA A 79 20.49 -9.91 -41.23
C ALA A 79 20.35 -9.55 -42.72
N ILE A 80 21.28 -10.03 -43.53
CA ILE A 80 21.27 -9.85 -44.99
C ILE A 80 20.81 -11.16 -45.62
N LEU A 81 19.71 -11.13 -46.38
CA LEU A 81 19.15 -12.32 -47.03
C LEU A 81 19.51 -12.37 -48.53
N PRO A 82 20.21 -13.41 -49.02
CA PRO A 82 20.45 -13.58 -50.45
C PRO A 82 19.17 -14.07 -51.15
N VAL A 83 18.60 -13.23 -52.02
CA VAL A 83 17.42 -13.55 -52.84
C VAL A 83 17.83 -14.06 -54.23
N GLN A 84 17.21 -15.17 -54.67
CA GLN A 84 17.40 -15.71 -56.02
C GLN A 84 16.61 -14.90 -57.05
N LYS A 85 17.09 -14.88 -58.30
CA LYS A 85 16.45 -14.16 -59.42
C LYS A 85 15.00 -14.64 -59.62
N GLY A 86 14.02 -13.73 -59.50
CA GLY A 86 12.58 -14.04 -59.56
C GLY A 86 11.86 -14.02 -58.20
N TYR A 87 12.59 -13.86 -57.09
CA TYR A 87 12.05 -13.61 -55.76
C TYR A 87 12.30 -12.16 -55.35
N GLU A 88 11.28 -11.49 -54.84
CA GLU A 88 11.40 -10.14 -54.29
C GLU A 88 11.17 -10.20 -52.77
N TYR A 89 12.14 -9.69 -51.99
CA TYR A 89 12.04 -9.57 -50.54
C TYR A 89 11.80 -8.11 -50.18
N LYS A 90 10.68 -7.83 -49.50
CA LYS A 90 10.34 -6.50 -49.00
C LYS A 90 10.16 -6.56 -47.49
N GLU A 91 10.98 -5.81 -46.77
CA GLU A 91 10.80 -5.56 -45.35
C GLU A 91 9.75 -4.48 -45.15
N HIS A 92 8.70 -4.84 -44.44
CA HIS A 92 7.77 -3.90 -43.85
C HIS A 92 8.25 -3.63 -42.43
N ALA A 93 9.12 -2.63 -42.28
CA ALA A 93 9.24 -1.97 -40.99
C ALA A 93 7.86 -1.38 -40.69
N SER A 94 7.23 -1.81 -39.60
CA SER A 94 5.96 -1.24 -39.14
C SER A 94 6.24 0.15 -38.55
N GLY A 95 6.69 1.09 -39.38
CA GLY A 95 6.90 2.50 -39.05
C GLY A 95 5.58 3.26 -38.91
N THR A 96 4.57 2.65 -38.30
CA THR A 96 3.36 3.38 -37.89
C THR A 96 3.62 3.97 -36.51
N THR A 97 4.10 5.21 -36.55
CA THR A 97 4.03 6.26 -35.55
C THR A 97 2.86 6.12 -34.55
N LYS A 98 3.03 5.28 -33.53
CA LYS A 98 2.35 5.36 -32.22
C LYS A 98 3.37 5.02 -31.13
N THR A 99 4.47 5.76 -31.16
CA THR A 99 5.69 5.51 -30.38
C THR A 99 5.63 5.97 -28.93
N ASN A 100 4.52 6.53 -28.42
CA ASN A 100 4.62 7.30 -27.17
C ASN A 100 4.13 6.66 -25.88
N ASN A 101 3.54 5.46 -25.83
CA ASN A 101 2.97 5.01 -24.55
C ASN A 101 3.23 3.55 -24.11
N VAL A 102 3.75 2.63 -24.95
CA VAL A 102 3.80 1.22 -24.52
C VAL A 102 4.80 0.98 -23.37
N ILE A 103 5.94 1.67 -23.35
CA ILE A 103 6.94 1.55 -22.28
C ILE A 103 6.47 2.27 -21.01
N ASP A 104 5.91 3.47 -21.16
CA ASP A 104 5.29 4.22 -20.06
C ASP A 104 4.12 3.47 -19.43
N ASP A 105 3.27 2.85 -20.26
CA ASP A 105 2.16 2.02 -19.81
C ASP A 105 2.68 0.76 -19.10
N LEU A 106 3.81 0.20 -19.54
CA LEU A 106 4.43 -0.95 -18.87
C LEU A 106 4.91 -0.62 -17.45
N GLY A 107 5.31 0.62 -17.18
CA GLY A 107 5.69 1.11 -15.85
C GLY A 107 4.49 1.54 -14.98
N LYS A 108 3.44 2.11 -15.57
CA LYS A 108 2.24 2.58 -14.86
C LYS A 108 1.38 1.45 -14.34
N VAL A 109 1.29 0.35 -15.09
CA VAL A 109 0.37 -0.75 -14.77
C VAL A 109 0.82 -1.40 -13.43
N PRO A 110 2.12 -1.65 -13.15
CA PRO A 110 2.56 -2.22 -11.87
C PRO A 110 2.34 -1.27 -10.69
N GLU A 111 2.54 0.02 -10.93
CA GLU A 111 2.30 1.06 -9.94
C GLU A 111 0.81 1.15 -9.57
N GLN A 112 -0.10 1.07 -10.56
CA GLN A 112 -1.54 1.04 -10.30
C GLN A 112 -1.95 -0.17 -9.46
N LEU A 113 -1.37 -1.34 -9.73
CA LEU A 113 -1.58 -2.55 -8.96
C LEU A 113 -1.15 -2.36 -7.50
N LEU A 114 0.06 -1.81 -7.29
CA LEU A 114 0.57 -1.51 -5.96
C LEU A 114 -0.35 -0.54 -5.20
N LYS A 115 -0.81 0.54 -5.86
CA LYS A 115 -1.75 1.50 -5.29
C LYS A 115 -3.08 0.87 -4.89
N PHE A 116 -3.57 -0.07 -5.68
CA PHE A 116 -4.82 -0.76 -5.42
C PHE A 116 -4.72 -1.68 -4.20
N ILE A 117 -3.64 -2.47 -4.11
CA ILE A 117 -3.36 -3.34 -2.97
C ILE A 117 -3.15 -2.51 -1.70
N ALA A 118 -2.38 -1.43 -1.79
CA ALA A 118 -2.13 -0.51 -0.67
C ALA A 118 -3.43 0.02 -0.06
N ARG A 119 -4.34 0.53 -0.91
CA ARG A 119 -5.66 1.02 -0.45
C ARG A 119 -6.49 -0.07 0.19
N MET A 120 -6.45 -1.29 -0.34
CA MET A 120 -7.19 -2.43 0.23
C MET A 120 -6.68 -2.82 1.62
N LEU A 121 -5.38 -2.69 1.85
CA LEU A 121 -4.75 -2.94 3.16
C LEU A 121 -4.82 -1.73 4.10
N GLY A 122 -5.41 -0.61 3.68
CA GLY A 122 -5.43 0.62 4.48
C GLY A 122 -4.09 1.36 4.53
N ILE A 123 -3.16 1.04 3.63
CA ILE A 123 -1.85 1.68 3.53
C ILE A 123 -1.95 2.93 2.64
N PRO A 124 -1.63 4.13 3.15
CA PRO A 124 -1.58 5.35 2.35
C PRO A 124 -0.55 5.22 1.22
N VAL A 125 -1.01 5.49 -0.01
CA VAL A 125 -0.19 5.35 -1.23
C VAL A 125 1.03 6.28 -1.22
N GLY A 126 0.89 7.50 -0.69
CA GLY A 126 2.00 8.46 -0.68
C GLY A 126 3.20 7.97 0.13
N LEU A 127 2.97 7.24 1.24
CA LEU A 127 4.06 6.63 2.01
C LEU A 127 4.82 5.57 1.20
N ILE A 128 4.13 4.79 0.37
CA ILE A 128 4.76 3.76 -0.48
C ILE A 128 5.58 4.40 -1.61
N LEU A 129 5.08 5.50 -2.17
CA LEU A 129 5.75 6.20 -3.27
C LEU A 129 6.83 7.20 -2.80
N GLY A 130 6.97 7.40 -1.48
CA GLY A 130 7.92 8.37 -0.92
C GLY A 130 7.48 9.83 -1.10
N GLU A 131 6.18 10.08 -1.21
CA GLU A 131 5.63 11.45 -1.21
C GLU A 131 5.87 12.09 0.16
N THR A 132 6.43 13.31 0.17
CA THR A 132 6.76 14.04 1.40
C THR A 132 5.68 15.03 1.83
N ALA A 133 4.56 15.07 1.11
CA ALA A 133 3.42 15.92 1.45
C ALA A 133 2.54 15.22 2.49
N ASP A 134 2.11 15.96 3.52
CA ASP A 134 1.18 15.51 4.56
C ASP A 134 1.57 14.17 5.23
N VAL A 135 2.88 13.93 5.41
CA VAL A 135 3.41 12.67 5.98
C VAL A 135 2.84 12.40 7.38
N GLU A 136 2.62 13.43 8.19
CA GLU A 136 2.03 13.30 9.52
C GLU A 136 0.61 12.71 9.44
N ALA A 137 -0.27 13.30 8.62
CA ALA A 137 -1.62 12.80 8.43
C ALA A 137 -1.66 11.42 7.76
N MET A 138 -0.74 11.16 6.82
CA MET A 138 -0.60 9.82 6.24
C MET A 138 -0.16 8.80 7.27
N THR A 139 0.81 9.13 8.13
CA THR A 139 1.30 8.24 9.19
C THR A 139 0.18 7.95 10.20
N GLU A 140 -0.59 8.96 10.61
CA GLU A 140 -1.75 8.78 11.49
C GLU A 140 -2.79 7.82 10.86
N ASN A 141 -3.12 8.03 9.58
CA ASN A 141 -4.05 7.14 8.87
C ASN A 141 -3.50 5.71 8.74
N TYR A 142 -2.21 5.56 8.49
CA TYR A 142 -1.56 4.25 8.42
C TYR A 142 -1.65 3.50 9.75
N MET A 143 -1.35 4.20 10.86
CA MET A 143 -1.48 3.62 12.20
C MET A 143 -2.92 3.19 12.46
N LYS A 144 -3.88 4.10 12.27
CA LYS A 144 -5.30 3.89 12.60
C LYS A 144 -5.98 2.79 11.78
N PHE A 145 -5.71 2.71 10.47
CA PHE A 145 -6.44 1.81 9.58
C PHE A 145 -5.73 0.50 9.29
N CYS A 146 -4.40 0.46 9.40
CA CYS A 146 -3.61 -0.74 9.10
C CYS A 146 -3.00 -1.38 10.36
N ILE A 147 -2.36 -0.60 11.22
CA ILE A 147 -1.55 -1.14 12.32
C ILE A 147 -2.38 -1.40 13.58
N ASP A 148 -3.19 -0.44 14.02
CA ASP A 148 -3.99 -0.57 15.25
C ASP A 148 -4.91 -1.81 15.25
N PRO A 149 -5.62 -2.15 14.16
CA PRO A 149 -6.43 -3.37 14.11
C PRO A 149 -5.59 -4.66 14.23
N LEU A 150 -4.34 -4.64 13.75
CA LEU A 150 -3.43 -5.78 13.89
C LEU A 150 -2.92 -5.90 15.32
N ILE A 151 -2.58 -4.76 15.94
CA ILE A 151 -2.16 -4.69 17.33
C ILE A 151 -3.29 -5.17 18.25
N GLU A 152 -4.50 -4.65 18.08
CA GLU A 152 -5.69 -5.04 18.85
C GLU A 152 -5.93 -6.54 18.79
N LYS A 153 -5.87 -7.12 17.59
CA LYS A 153 -6.02 -8.56 17.41
C LYS A 153 -4.93 -9.39 18.09
N ILE A 154 -3.69 -8.88 18.14
CA ILE A 154 -2.60 -9.54 18.86
C ILE A 154 -2.83 -9.41 20.36
N THR A 155 -3.17 -8.23 20.87
CA THR A 155 -3.41 -8.01 22.30
C THR A 155 -4.59 -8.81 22.81
N ASP A 156 -5.68 -8.90 22.06
CA ASP A 156 -6.87 -9.65 22.44
C ASP A 156 -6.55 -11.14 22.59
N GLU A 157 -5.81 -11.70 21.64
CA GLU A 157 -5.38 -13.09 21.68
C GLU A 157 -4.36 -13.38 22.80
N LEU A 158 -3.46 -12.43 23.09
CA LEU A 158 -2.55 -12.52 24.23
C LEU A 158 -3.32 -12.47 25.55
N ASN A 159 -4.24 -11.53 25.71
CA ASN A 159 -5.09 -11.41 26.89
C ASN A 159 -5.94 -12.67 27.09
N ALA A 160 -6.56 -13.20 26.03
CA ALA A 160 -7.41 -14.37 26.10
C ALA A 160 -6.65 -15.66 26.47
N LYS A 161 -5.37 -15.79 26.07
CA LYS A 161 -4.59 -17.02 26.26
C LYS A 161 -3.66 -17.00 27.47
N LEU A 162 -3.13 -15.84 27.83
CA LEU A 162 -2.14 -15.70 28.91
C LEU A 162 -2.77 -15.33 30.25
N LEU A 163 -3.88 -14.60 30.25
CA LEU A 163 -4.52 -14.15 31.48
C LEU A 163 -5.73 -15.01 31.82
N SER A 164 -5.88 -15.31 33.11
CA SER A 164 -7.10 -15.91 33.62
C SER A 164 -8.21 -14.87 33.74
N GLN A 165 -9.47 -15.33 33.72
CA GLN A 165 -10.64 -14.45 33.86
C GLN A 165 -10.61 -13.62 35.16
N ARG A 166 -10.02 -14.17 36.23
CA ARG A 166 -9.85 -13.47 37.51
C ARG A 166 -8.82 -12.34 37.43
N GLU A 167 -7.71 -12.56 36.73
CA GLU A 167 -6.68 -11.53 36.53
C GLU A 167 -7.21 -10.36 35.70
N CYS A 168 -7.97 -10.64 34.62
CA CYS A 168 -8.65 -9.58 33.88
C CYS A 168 -9.70 -8.84 34.71
N GLN A 169 -10.47 -9.54 35.55
CA GLN A 169 -11.42 -8.88 36.47
C GLN A 169 -10.74 -7.99 37.51
N ASN A 170 -9.52 -8.34 37.91
CA ASN A 170 -8.68 -7.53 38.80
C ASN A 170 -7.94 -6.40 38.07
N GLY A 171 -8.22 -6.16 36.79
CA GLY A 171 -7.65 -5.06 36.01
C GLY A 171 -6.29 -5.35 35.37
N VAL A 172 -5.80 -6.59 35.45
CA VAL A 172 -4.57 -6.98 34.74
C VAL A 172 -4.91 -7.17 33.27
N VAL A 173 -4.31 -6.34 32.41
CA VAL A 173 -4.48 -6.41 30.95
C VAL A 173 -3.13 -6.19 30.28
N ILE A 174 -2.84 -7.00 29.26
CA ILE A 174 -1.74 -6.77 28.33
C ILE A 174 -2.24 -5.71 27.35
N LYS A 175 -1.61 -4.54 27.39
CA LYS A 175 -1.79 -3.49 26.39
C LYS A 175 -0.55 -3.41 25.52
N ALA A 176 -0.76 -3.29 24.22
CA ALA A 176 0.29 -2.90 23.31
C ALA A 176 0.19 -1.40 23.08
N THR A 177 1.34 -0.77 23.08
CA THR A 177 1.47 0.67 23.00
C THR A 177 2.34 0.97 21.79
N SER A 178 1.88 1.85 20.90
CA SER A 178 2.70 2.31 19.78
C SER A 178 3.83 3.21 20.28
N ILE A 179 4.97 3.22 19.60
CA ILE A 179 6.10 4.10 19.93
C ILE A 179 5.73 5.57 19.71
N ASP A 180 4.78 5.84 18.81
CA ASP A 180 4.20 7.17 18.54
C ASP A 180 3.13 7.59 19.56
N GLN A 181 3.08 6.97 20.74
CA GLN A 181 2.08 7.32 21.75
C GLN A 181 2.14 8.83 22.04
N TYR A 182 0.96 9.46 21.98
CA TYR A 182 0.73 10.90 22.15
C TYR A 182 1.73 11.56 23.09
N ASP A 183 2.74 12.20 22.53
CA ASP A 183 3.74 12.93 23.32
C ASP A 183 3.04 14.07 24.06
N PRO A 184 2.97 14.04 25.41
CA PRO A 184 2.34 15.09 26.19
C PRO A 184 2.97 16.46 25.93
N ILE A 185 4.24 16.49 25.51
CA ILE A 185 4.95 17.73 25.17
C ILE A 185 4.35 18.33 23.90
N GLN A 186 4.16 17.51 22.86
CA GLN A 186 3.58 17.95 21.58
C GLN A 186 2.11 18.38 21.70
N LYS A 187 1.36 17.79 22.63
CA LYS A 187 -0.07 18.10 22.86
C LYS A 187 -0.34 18.90 24.13
N SER A 188 0.68 19.55 24.69
CA SER A 188 0.62 20.29 25.95
C SER A 188 -0.53 21.31 25.98
N GLU A 189 -0.76 22.06 24.90
CA GLU A 189 -1.85 23.04 24.83
C GLU A 189 -3.25 22.40 24.86
N ALA A 190 -3.42 21.25 24.21
CA ALA A 190 -4.69 20.52 24.24
C ALA A 190 -4.91 19.88 25.62
N ILE A 191 -3.85 19.33 26.23
CA ILE A 191 -3.88 18.77 27.58
C ILE A 191 -4.24 19.84 28.61
N ASP A 192 -3.60 21.00 28.54
CA ASP A 192 -3.90 22.14 29.43
C ASP A 192 -5.38 22.53 29.35
N LYS A 193 -5.96 22.61 28.14
CA LYS A 193 -7.39 22.89 27.97
C LYS A 193 -8.30 21.81 28.56
N LEU A 194 -7.95 20.53 28.44
CA LEU A 194 -8.73 19.42 29.02
C LEU A 194 -8.74 19.47 30.54
N VAL A 195 -7.58 19.75 31.17
CA VAL A 195 -7.48 19.90 32.62
C VAL A 195 -8.15 21.20 33.08
N ALA A 196 -7.85 22.34 32.45
CA ALA A 196 -8.32 23.65 32.86
C ALA A 196 -9.85 23.86 32.72
N SER A 197 -10.49 23.12 31.82
CA SER A 197 -11.96 23.09 31.67
C SER A 197 -12.66 22.21 32.71
N GLY A 198 -11.92 21.45 33.51
CA GLY A 198 -12.47 20.47 34.44
C GLY A 198 -13.14 19.28 33.74
N ALA A 199 -12.87 19.03 32.46
CA ALA A 199 -13.44 17.91 31.72
C ALA A 199 -12.76 16.57 32.07
N PHE A 200 -11.47 16.61 32.43
CA PHE A 200 -10.67 15.45 32.80
C PHE A 200 -9.80 15.73 34.04
N THR A 201 -9.56 14.72 34.86
CA THR A 201 -8.57 14.77 35.95
C THR A 201 -7.15 14.59 35.42
N ARG A 202 -6.14 14.95 36.22
CA ARG A 202 -4.73 14.77 35.84
C ARG A 202 -4.40 13.28 35.64
N ASN A 203 -4.94 12.40 36.48
CA ASN A 203 -4.79 10.95 36.34
C ASN A 203 -5.49 10.40 35.09
N GLU A 204 -6.64 10.95 34.69
CA GLU A 204 -7.28 10.58 33.43
C GLU A 204 -6.46 10.99 32.21
N VAL A 205 -5.85 12.18 32.22
CA VAL A 205 -4.91 12.62 31.18
C VAL A 205 -3.68 11.71 31.12
N ARG A 206 -3.15 11.28 32.26
CA ARG A 206 -2.03 10.31 32.31
C ARG A 206 -2.44 8.98 31.67
N LYS A 207 -3.63 8.45 31.98
CA LYS A 207 -4.15 7.23 31.33
C LYS A 207 -4.30 7.40 29.81
N LEU A 208 -4.80 8.56 29.35
CA LEU A 208 -4.96 8.85 27.92
C LEU A 208 -3.61 8.93 27.18
N THR A 209 -2.59 9.46 27.85
CA THR A 209 -1.24 9.60 27.29
C THR A 209 -0.35 8.38 27.52
N GLY A 210 -0.85 7.33 28.18
CA GLY A 210 -0.13 6.08 28.38
C GLY A 210 0.72 5.99 29.65
N PHE A 211 0.67 6.98 30.53
CA PHE A 211 1.38 6.98 31.79
C PHE A 211 0.57 6.33 32.90
N ASP A 212 1.26 5.65 33.82
CA ASP A 212 0.62 5.12 35.02
C ASP A 212 0.06 6.25 35.88
N THR A 213 -1.09 5.99 36.50
CA THR A 213 -1.69 6.88 37.50
C THR A 213 -0.80 6.99 38.72
N VAL A 214 -0.84 8.15 39.35
CA VAL A 214 -0.19 8.38 40.64
C VAL A 214 -1.22 8.18 41.74
N ASP A 215 -0.84 7.47 42.79
CA ASP A 215 -1.64 7.28 44.01
C ASP A 215 -1.56 8.54 44.88
N ASP A 216 -2.15 9.62 44.38
CA ASP A 216 -2.24 10.92 45.03
C ASP A 216 -3.68 11.44 44.87
N PRO A 217 -4.43 11.66 45.95
CA PRO A 217 -5.80 12.17 45.90
C PRO A 217 -5.94 13.44 45.05
N GLU A 218 -4.94 14.33 45.07
CA GLU A 218 -5.00 15.57 44.29
C GLU A 218 -5.03 15.30 42.78
N MET A 219 -4.45 14.19 42.31
CA MET A 219 -4.37 13.85 40.89
C MET A 219 -5.72 13.38 40.31
N ASP A 220 -6.67 13.01 41.17
CA ASP A 220 -8.04 12.65 40.82
C ASP A 220 -9.04 13.81 41.05
N GLU A 221 -8.57 14.97 41.52
CA GLU A 221 -9.41 16.17 41.66
C GLU A 221 -9.47 16.98 40.37
N PHE A 222 -10.64 17.60 40.13
CA PHE A 222 -10.83 18.54 39.04
C PHE A 222 -10.23 19.90 39.40
N ILE A 223 -9.25 20.35 38.62
CA ILE A 223 -8.72 21.69 38.73
C ILE A 223 -9.52 22.59 37.77
N LEU A 224 -10.44 23.40 38.30
CA LEU A 224 -11.00 24.49 37.51
C LEU A 224 -10.10 25.71 37.59
N THR A 225 -9.76 26.26 36.43
CA THR A 225 -9.17 27.60 36.38
C THR A 225 -10.24 28.65 36.68
N LYS A 226 -9.84 29.79 37.27
CA LYS A 226 -10.71 30.93 37.61
C LYS A 226 -11.56 31.47 36.45
N ASN A 227 -11.23 31.11 35.21
CA ASN A 227 -11.97 31.49 34.01
C ASN A 227 -13.25 30.67 33.78
N TYR A 228 -13.37 29.49 34.41
CA TYR A 228 -14.52 28.58 34.29
C TYR A 228 -15.30 28.41 35.60
N GLU A 229 -14.88 29.08 36.67
CA GLU A 229 -15.65 29.14 37.93
C GLU A 229 -17.00 29.82 37.66
N THR A 230 -18.07 29.16 38.08
CA THR A 230 -19.42 29.70 37.93
C THR A 230 -19.56 30.90 38.88
N LYS A 231 -20.26 31.96 38.48
CA LYS A 231 -20.44 33.20 39.29
C LYS A 231 -21.01 32.98 40.71
N SER A 232 -21.48 31.77 41.02
CA SER A 232 -21.94 31.36 42.34
C SER A 232 -20.84 31.29 43.41
N ASP A 233 -19.56 31.21 43.03
CA ASP A 233 -18.44 31.13 44.00
C ASP A 233 -17.78 32.50 44.28
N LYS A 234 -18.43 33.62 43.90
CA LYS A 234 -17.92 35.00 44.07
C LYS A 234 -18.54 35.79 45.23
N GLU A 235 -19.16 35.14 46.19
CA GLU A 235 -19.62 35.75 47.44
C GLU A 235 -19.06 34.85 48.57
N GLU A 236 -18.03 35.25 49.30
CA GLU A 236 -18.13 36.05 50.53
C GLU A 236 -16.77 36.71 50.87
N GLU A 237 -16.54 37.94 50.44
CA GLU A 237 -15.67 38.88 51.18
C GLU A 237 -16.32 40.27 51.10
N GLU A 238 -17.32 40.52 51.96
CA GLU A 238 -17.80 41.88 52.19
C GLU A 238 -16.70 42.72 52.86
N PRO A 239 -16.33 43.89 52.31
CA PRO A 239 -15.41 44.79 52.99
C PRO A 239 -16.11 45.44 54.19
N GLN A 240 -15.64 45.15 55.41
CA GLN A 240 -16.05 45.89 56.61
C GLN A 240 -15.62 47.36 56.48
N ILE A 241 -16.59 48.22 56.14
CA ILE A 241 -16.43 49.68 56.26
C ILE A 241 -16.50 50.03 57.75
N LYS A 242 -15.35 50.35 58.35
CA LYS A 242 -15.29 51.00 59.66
C LYS A 242 -15.52 52.51 59.48
N PHE A 243 -16.59 53.02 60.09
CA PHE A 243 -16.73 54.43 60.44
C PHE A 243 -16.19 54.66 61.86
#